data_AF-A0A9W6ZS86-F1
#
_entry.id   AF-A0A9W6ZS86-F1
#
_cell.length_a   1.000
_cell.length_b   1.000
_cell.length_c   1.000
_cell.angle_alpha   90.00
_cell.angle_beta   90.00
_cell.angle_gamma   90.00
#
_symmetry.space_group_name_H-M   'P 1'
#
loop_
_entity.id
_entity.type
_entity.pdbx_description
1 polymer ?
#
loop_
_entity_poly.entity_id
_entity_poly.type
_entity_poly.pdbx_seq_one_letter_code
_entity_poly.pdbx_strand_id
1 'polypeptide(L)'
;MGTTLTMSVIVVVGTLLPLLVDPEERLFTRQGACICGGLGVCGAAFWAAAVALKRKDIDEEEASKIEMKTVNPSSIIDEETATFTQTPPPPPSKTYSTFYKVLVCIVSGILCTMLQFSFVFSSSLRTLASETYSLPPSRSASITFFFAITICPIPNILIPAYTLNKSKKLHLLYTSPSAKISALKCLTIMSIPWVIQSHLYGLSANSLLGEYGDAIGWPVLIVTTNVTGLVLGWKVLGEWEKAKEETVRWVIRSIGLSVVGLGIVSAGGFV
;
A
#
# COMPACT_ATOMS: atom_id res chain seq x y z
N MET A 1 6.13 -5.03 -2.55
CA MET A 1 5.64 -6.18 -1.73
C MET A 1 5.13 -5.83 -0.33
N GLY A 2 5.88 -5.08 0.49
CA GLY A 2 5.38 -4.68 1.83
C GLY A 2 4.02 -3.96 1.76
N THR A 3 3.82 -3.13 0.73
CA THR A 3 2.55 -2.47 0.42
C THR A 3 1.38 -3.43 0.29
N THR A 4 1.53 -4.57 -0.37
CA THR A 4 0.47 -5.59 -0.53
C THR A 4 0.05 -6.23 0.78
N LEU A 5 1.04 -6.54 1.63
CA LEU A 5 0.79 -7.07 2.96
C LEU A 5 0.06 -6.05 3.83
N THR A 6 0.53 -4.80 3.82
CA THR A 6 -0.09 -3.67 4.52
C THR A 6 -1.54 -3.45 4.05
N MET A 7 -1.78 -3.42 2.73
CA MET A 7 -3.12 -3.22 2.14
C MET A 7 -4.08 -4.33 2.50
N SER A 8 -3.63 -5.58 2.59
CA SER A 8 -4.52 -6.68 2.99
C SER A 8 -4.95 -6.57 4.46
N VAL A 9 -4.04 -6.18 5.35
CA VAL A 9 -4.38 -5.89 6.76
C VAL A 9 -5.36 -4.72 6.84
N ILE A 10 -5.18 -3.69 6.00
CA ILE A 10 -6.10 -2.55 5.91
C ILE A 10 -7.49 -2.97 5.44
N VAL A 11 -7.59 -3.88 4.47
CA VAL A 11 -8.87 -4.44 4.00
C VAL A 11 -9.56 -5.16 5.16
N VAL A 12 -8.87 -6.08 5.83
CA VAL A 12 -9.48 -6.88 6.90
C VAL A 12 -9.91 -5.98 8.05
N VAL A 13 -8.99 -5.19 8.63
CA VAL A 13 -9.27 -4.36 9.81
C VAL A 13 -10.22 -3.21 9.48
N GLY A 14 -10.01 -2.55 8.34
CA GLY A 14 -10.81 -1.38 7.95
C GLY A 14 -12.23 -1.71 7.54
N THR A 15 -12.48 -2.91 7.01
CA THR A 15 -13.83 -3.37 6.64
C THR A 15 -14.56 -4.01 7.82
N LEU A 16 -13.84 -4.63 8.75
CA LEU A 16 -14.45 -5.23 9.93
C LEU A 16 -15.02 -4.17 10.87
N LEU A 17 -14.44 -2.96 10.93
CA LEU A 17 -14.92 -1.92 11.85
C LEU A 17 -16.36 -1.48 11.56
N PRO A 18 -16.75 -1.03 10.35
CA PRO A 18 -18.15 -0.66 10.06
C PRO A 18 -19.16 -1.78 10.35
N LEU A 19 -18.73 -3.04 10.22
CA LEU A 19 -19.57 -4.22 10.49
C LEU A 19 -19.68 -4.52 11.99
N LEU A 20 -18.69 -4.14 12.80
CA LEU A 20 -18.67 -4.32 14.26
C LEU A 20 -19.33 -3.20 15.04
N VAL A 21 -19.49 -2.01 14.43
CA VAL A 21 -20.18 -0.88 15.08
C VAL A 21 -21.67 -1.17 15.23
N ASP A 22 -22.30 -1.80 14.21
CA ASP A 22 -23.72 -2.17 14.22
C ASP A 22 -23.91 -3.67 13.89
N PRO A 23 -23.50 -4.60 14.79
CA PRO A 23 -23.39 -6.02 14.46
C PRO A 23 -24.76 -6.70 14.26
N GLU A 24 -25.80 -6.29 14.97
CA GLU A 24 -27.14 -6.88 14.85
C GLU A 24 -27.80 -6.53 13.51
N GLU A 25 -27.59 -5.32 13.01
CA GLU A 25 -28.18 -4.85 11.75
C GLU A 25 -27.32 -5.17 10.51
N ARG A 26 -25.99 -5.26 10.66
CA ARG A 26 -25.07 -5.39 9.51
C ARG A 26 -24.36 -6.74 9.40
N LEU A 27 -24.10 -7.44 10.51
CA LEU A 27 -23.27 -8.65 10.50
C LEU A 27 -24.08 -9.93 10.28
N PHE A 28 -25.32 -9.98 10.78
CA PHE A 28 -26.23 -11.12 10.64
C PHE A 28 -27.11 -11.07 9.38
N THR A 29 -26.89 -10.10 8.50
CA THR A 29 -27.56 -10.01 7.21
C THR A 29 -26.87 -10.87 6.14
N ARG A 30 -27.58 -11.20 5.07
CA ARG A 30 -26.99 -11.89 3.90
C ARG A 30 -25.83 -11.09 3.30
N GLN A 31 -25.93 -9.77 3.33
CA GLN A 31 -24.88 -8.84 2.90
C GLN A 31 -23.63 -8.97 3.76
N GLY A 32 -23.78 -8.92 5.10
CA GLY A 32 -22.66 -9.11 6.04
C GLY A 32 -21.96 -10.45 5.85
N ALA A 33 -22.70 -11.54 5.65
CA ALA A 33 -22.14 -12.86 5.38
C ALA A 33 -21.33 -12.92 4.07
N CYS A 34 -21.84 -12.31 2.98
CA CYS A 34 -21.12 -12.21 1.71
C CYS A 34 -19.83 -11.38 1.84
N ILE A 35 -19.88 -10.24 2.55
CA ILE A 35 -18.70 -9.40 2.80
C ILE A 35 -17.65 -10.16 3.62
N CYS A 36 -18.05 -10.85 4.68
CA CYS A 36 -17.16 -11.70 5.49
C CYS A 36 -16.51 -12.82 4.65
N GLY A 37 -17.27 -13.45 3.76
CA GLY A 37 -16.74 -14.45 2.82
C GLY A 37 -15.68 -13.85 1.88
N GLY A 38 -15.95 -12.68 1.32
CA GLY A 38 -14.99 -11.95 0.47
C GLY A 38 -13.72 -11.54 1.23
N LEU A 39 -13.85 -11.10 2.49
CA LEU A 39 -12.71 -10.81 3.37
C LEU A 39 -11.87 -12.07 3.65
N GLY A 40 -12.50 -13.23 3.81
CA GLY A 40 -11.82 -14.52 3.93
C GLY A 40 -10.96 -14.83 2.71
N VAL A 41 -11.49 -14.62 1.50
CA VAL A 41 -10.75 -14.80 0.24
C VAL A 41 -9.58 -13.81 0.13
N CYS A 42 -9.79 -12.54 0.52
CA CYS A 42 -8.71 -11.55 0.62
C CYS A 42 -7.62 -11.97 1.62
N GLY A 43 -7.98 -12.62 2.74
CA GLY A 43 -7.04 -13.21 3.69
C GLY A 43 -6.21 -14.35 3.08
N ALA A 44 -6.81 -15.19 2.24
CA ALA A 44 -6.08 -16.21 1.49
C ALA A 44 -5.12 -15.59 0.46
N ALA A 45 -5.53 -14.50 -0.20
CA ALA A 45 -4.65 -13.73 -1.10
C ALA A 45 -3.44 -13.15 -0.35
N PHE A 46 -3.64 -12.63 0.86
CA PHE A 46 -2.56 -12.16 1.74
C PHE A 46 -1.57 -13.26 2.09
N TRP A 47 -2.08 -14.44 2.47
CA TRP A 47 -1.23 -15.59 2.78
C TRP A 47 -0.37 -15.99 1.56
N ALA A 48 -0.97 -16.04 0.36
CA ALA A 48 -0.24 -16.31 -0.87
C ALA A 48 0.85 -15.25 -1.16
N ALA A 49 0.56 -13.96 -0.94
CA ALA A 49 1.55 -12.88 -1.08
C ALA A 49 2.70 -13.00 -0.06
N ALA A 50 2.41 -13.36 1.18
CA ALA A 50 3.42 -13.58 2.22
C ALA A 50 4.33 -14.77 1.88
N VAL A 51 3.77 -15.85 1.34
CA VAL A 51 4.54 -16.99 0.83
C VAL A 51 5.42 -16.59 -0.35
N ALA A 52 4.90 -15.79 -1.29
CA ALA A 52 5.68 -15.26 -2.40
C ALA A 52 6.87 -14.41 -1.92
N LEU A 53 6.66 -13.58 -0.89
CA LEU A 53 7.72 -12.75 -0.31
C LEU A 53 8.81 -13.61 0.35
N LYS A 54 8.43 -14.62 1.13
CA LYS A 54 9.39 -15.55 1.76
C LYS A 54 10.21 -16.28 0.70
N ARG A 55 9.59 -16.72 -0.39
CA ARG A 55 10.29 -17.39 -1.50
C ARG A 55 11.22 -16.45 -2.26
N LYS A 56 10.81 -15.19 -2.47
CA LYS A 56 11.66 -14.16 -3.07
C LYS A 56 12.92 -13.92 -2.24
N ASP A 57 12.79 -13.78 -0.92
CA ASP A 57 13.95 -13.59 -0.04
C ASP A 57 14.94 -14.78 -0.16
N ILE A 58 14.45 -16.01 -0.29
CA ILE A 58 15.28 -17.22 -0.51
C ILE A 58 15.96 -17.19 -1.89
N ASP A 59 15.22 -16.85 -2.94
CA ASP A 59 15.75 -16.77 -4.31
C ASP A 59 16.87 -15.72 -4.42
N GLU A 60 16.72 -14.57 -3.76
CA GLU A 60 17.74 -13.52 -3.70
C GLU A 60 18.99 -13.97 -2.90
N GLU A 61 18.80 -14.69 -1.80
CA GLU A 61 19.90 -15.25 -1.00
C GLU A 61 20.67 -16.33 -1.79
N GLU A 62 19.98 -17.20 -2.54
CA GLU A 62 20.61 -18.19 -3.40
C GLU A 62 21.35 -17.55 -4.58
N ALA A 63 20.75 -16.55 -5.23
CA ALA A 63 21.39 -15.84 -6.35
C ALA A 63 22.69 -15.13 -5.90
N SER A 64 22.67 -14.47 -4.74
CA SER A 64 23.88 -13.82 -4.19
C SER A 64 24.98 -14.82 -3.82
N LYS A 65 24.63 -16.01 -3.30
CA LYS A 65 25.59 -17.09 -3.04
C LYS A 65 26.21 -17.64 -4.34
N ILE A 66 25.44 -17.74 -5.41
CA ILE A 66 25.93 -18.18 -6.73
C ILE A 66 26.90 -17.14 -7.30
N GLU A 67 26.53 -15.84 -7.30
CA GLU A 67 27.40 -14.75 -7.75
C GLU A 67 28.73 -14.70 -6.97
N MET A 68 28.68 -14.91 -5.65
CA MET A 68 29.90 -14.94 -4.82
C MET A 68 30.80 -16.15 -5.14
N LYS A 69 30.22 -17.28 -5.56
CA LYS A 69 30.94 -18.50 -5.94
C LYS A 69 31.51 -18.41 -7.37
N THR A 70 30.84 -17.73 -8.30
CA THR A 70 31.35 -17.51 -9.67
C THR A 70 32.40 -16.41 -9.78
N VAL A 71 32.47 -15.48 -8.83
CA VAL A 71 33.60 -14.53 -8.71
C VAL A 71 34.85 -15.21 -8.13
N ASN A 72 34.72 -16.42 -7.56
CA ASN A 72 35.83 -17.14 -6.92
C ASN A 72 36.11 -18.57 -7.46
N PRO A 73 36.29 -18.74 -8.77
CA PRO A 73 37.12 -19.81 -9.29
C PRO A 73 38.26 -19.21 -10.12
N SER A 74 39.47 -19.20 -9.54
CA SER A 74 40.76 -19.01 -10.23
C SER A 74 40.95 -17.74 -11.05
N SER A 75 41.27 -16.61 -10.42
CA SER A 75 42.11 -15.58 -11.05
C SER A 75 43.57 -15.83 -10.69
N ILE A 76 44.18 -16.78 -11.39
CA ILE A 76 45.61 -16.80 -11.65
C ILE A 76 45.87 -15.68 -12.67
N ILE A 77 46.69 -14.71 -12.27
CA ILE A 77 47.61 -13.86 -13.05
C ILE A 77 47.03 -13.18 -14.31
N ASP A 78 46.82 -11.86 -14.24
CA ASP A 78 47.50 -10.91 -15.13
C ASP A 78 47.31 -9.48 -14.59
N GLU A 79 48.44 -8.90 -14.17
CA GLU A 79 48.59 -7.56 -13.62
C GLU A 79 48.88 -6.59 -14.78
N GLU A 80 47.87 -6.12 -15.51
CA GLU A 80 47.98 -4.86 -16.26
C GLU A 80 46.61 -4.34 -16.74
N THR A 81 46.46 -3.02 -16.74
CA THR A 81 45.29 -2.22 -17.19
C THR A 81 44.31 -1.83 -16.07
N ALA A 82 44.74 -0.83 -15.31
CA ALA A 82 43.88 -0.01 -14.48
C ALA A 82 42.88 0.82 -15.30
N THR A 83 41.80 1.20 -14.62
CA THR A 83 40.89 2.34 -14.88
C THR A 83 39.57 2.04 -15.60
N PHE A 84 38.64 1.42 -14.88
CA PHE A 84 37.20 1.69 -15.07
C PHE A 84 36.51 1.83 -13.71
N THR A 85 35.97 3.01 -13.47
CA THR A 85 35.11 3.46 -12.35
C THR A 85 34.60 2.37 -11.39
N GLN A 86 35.33 2.13 -10.29
CA GLN A 86 34.75 1.53 -9.09
C GLN A 86 33.88 2.58 -8.41
N THR A 87 32.57 2.53 -8.64
CA THR A 87 31.63 3.09 -7.66
C THR A 87 31.90 2.39 -6.32
N PRO A 88 31.99 3.11 -5.19
CA PRO A 88 32.19 2.48 -3.89
C PRO A 88 31.10 1.42 -3.69
N PRO A 89 31.44 0.24 -3.14
CA PRO A 89 30.46 -0.80 -2.89
C PRO A 89 29.31 -0.20 -2.08
N PRO A 90 28.04 -0.45 -2.45
CA PRO A 90 26.92 0.04 -1.68
C PRO A 90 27.10 -0.36 -0.22
N PRO A 91 26.79 0.51 0.76
CA PRO A 91 26.89 0.17 2.17
C PRO A 91 26.12 -1.13 2.42
N PRO A 92 26.63 -2.04 3.29
CA PRO A 92 26.01 -3.34 3.50
C PRO A 92 24.53 -3.13 3.81
N SER A 93 23.67 -3.62 2.91
CA SER A 93 22.22 -3.53 3.11
C SER A 93 21.91 -4.33 4.36
N LYS A 94 21.42 -3.65 5.41
CA LYS A 94 20.96 -4.35 6.61
C LYS A 94 19.89 -5.35 6.18
N THR A 95 20.25 -6.64 6.22
CA THR A 95 19.34 -7.71 5.84
C THR A 95 18.42 -7.94 7.04
N TYR A 96 17.21 -7.39 6.95
CA TYR A 96 16.20 -7.56 7.99
C TYR A 96 15.54 -8.93 7.85
N SER A 97 15.33 -9.61 8.97
CA SER A 97 14.57 -10.86 9.01
C SER A 97 13.18 -10.68 8.41
N THR A 98 12.70 -11.67 7.65
CA THR A 98 11.36 -11.68 7.04
C THR A 98 10.26 -11.45 8.08
N PHE A 99 10.43 -11.95 9.32
CA PHE A 99 9.50 -11.70 10.42
C PHE A 99 9.35 -10.20 10.73
N TYR A 100 10.47 -9.48 10.79
CA TYR A 100 10.47 -8.03 11.04
C TYR A 100 9.78 -7.28 9.90
N LYS A 101 10.04 -7.66 8.65
CA LYS A 101 9.37 -7.08 7.47
C LYS A 101 7.84 -7.26 7.57
N VAL A 102 7.38 -8.46 7.90
CA VAL A 102 5.94 -8.77 8.07
C VAL A 102 5.34 -8.00 9.25
N LEU A 103 6.05 -7.94 10.39
CA LEU A 103 5.60 -7.20 11.57
C LEU A 103 5.40 -5.72 11.25
N VAL A 104 6.36 -5.08 10.57
CA VAL A 104 6.24 -3.68 10.14
C VAL A 104 5.05 -3.50 9.19
N CYS A 105 4.78 -4.45 8.29
CA CYS A 105 3.61 -4.38 7.41
C CYS A 105 2.30 -4.48 8.20
N ILE A 106 2.21 -5.36 9.19
CA ILE A 106 1.03 -5.50 10.05
C ILE A 106 0.79 -4.22 10.85
N VAL A 107 1.81 -3.71 11.55
CA VAL A 107 1.70 -2.48 12.35
C VAL A 107 1.35 -1.30 11.45
N SER A 108 2.01 -1.16 10.30
CA SER A 108 1.68 -0.14 9.32
C SER A 108 0.25 -0.27 8.78
N GLY A 109 -0.25 -1.50 8.62
CA GLY A 109 -1.60 -1.76 8.13
C GLY A 109 -2.66 -1.31 9.13
N ILE A 110 -2.47 -1.67 10.40
CA ILE A 110 -3.32 -1.22 11.50
C ILE A 110 -3.29 0.30 11.65
N LEU A 111 -2.11 0.92 11.60
CA LEU A 111 -2.02 2.39 11.68
C LEU A 111 -2.66 3.07 10.46
N CYS A 112 -2.62 2.44 9.29
CA CYS A 112 -3.24 2.99 8.09
C CYS A 112 -4.77 2.88 8.12
N THR A 113 -5.37 1.95 8.88
CA THR A 113 -6.83 1.89 9.05
C THR A 113 -7.40 3.06 9.83
N MET A 114 -6.56 3.86 10.50
CA MET A 114 -6.99 5.09 11.19
C MET A 114 -7.67 6.09 10.24
N LEU A 115 -7.32 6.09 8.96
CA LEU A 115 -7.97 6.94 7.95
C LEU A 115 -9.43 6.50 7.72
N GLN A 116 -9.69 5.19 7.71
CA GLN A 116 -11.05 4.66 7.64
C GLN A 116 -11.83 4.95 8.92
N PHE A 117 -11.17 4.84 10.08
CA PHE A 117 -11.81 5.13 11.36
C PHE A 117 -12.25 6.58 11.42
N SER A 118 -11.39 7.49 10.96
CA SER A 118 -11.71 8.91 10.83
C SER A 118 -12.94 9.15 9.95
N PHE A 119 -13.12 8.36 8.88
CA PHE A 119 -14.30 8.43 8.00
C PHE A 119 -15.59 7.91 8.64
N VAL A 120 -15.52 6.78 9.34
CA VAL A 120 -16.69 6.19 10.03
C VAL A 120 -17.15 7.11 11.17
N PHE A 121 -16.24 7.53 12.05
CA PHE A 121 -16.57 8.35 13.22
C PHE A 121 -16.90 9.81 12.90
N SER A 122 -16.65 10.28 11.68
CA SER A 122 -17.02 11.64 11.25
C SER A 122 -18.46 11.78 10.77
N SER A 123 -19.29 10.74 10.86
CA SER A 123 -20.70 10.79 10.45
C SER A 123 -21.42 12.00 11.05
N SER A 124 -21.29 12.25 12.36
CA SER A 124 -21.87 13.41 13.03
C SER A 124 -21.39 14.75 12.47
N LEU A 125 -20.12 14.84 12.08
CA LEU A 125 -19.55 16.04 11.46
C LEU A 125 -20.13 16.25 10.05
N ARG A 126 -20.34 15.17 9.29
CA ARG A 126 -20.95 15.20 7.95
C ARG A 126 -22.44 15.61 8.03
N THR A 127 -23.18 15.09 9.00
CA THR A 127 -24.58 15.46 9.24
C THR A 127 -24.69 16.93 9.63
N LEU A 128 -23.87 17.40 10.57
CA LEU A 128 -23.83 18.81 10.96
C LEU A 128 -23.53 19.74 9.76
N ALA A 129 -22.57 19.34 8.92
CA ALA A 129 -22.21 20.09 7.72
C ALA A 129 -23.37 20.14 6.70
N SER A 130 -24.13 19.06 6.55
CA SER A 130 -25.29 19.02 5.65
C SER A 130 -26.46 19.84 6.20
N GLU A 131 -26.78 19.72 7.49
CA GLU A 131 -27.91 20.41 8.11
C GLU A 131 -27.66 21.90 8.29
N THR A 132 -26.48 22.29 8.78
CA THR A 132 -26.18 23.70 9.10
C THR A 132 -25.79 24.51 7.87
N TYR A 133 -25.07 23.90 6.93
CA TYR A 133 -24.52 24.60 5.76
C TYR A 133 -25.13 24.15 4.42
N SER A 134 -26.18 23.30 4.45
CA SER A 134 -26.85 22.78 3.25
C SER A 134 -25.87 22.15 2.25
N LEU A 135 -24.77 21.56 2.76
CA LEU A 135 -23.76 20.95 1.91
C LEU A 135 -24.29 19.63 1.31
N PRO A 136 -24.07 19.40 0.00
CA PRO A 136 -24.42 18.13 -0.63
C PRO A 136 -23.71 16.95 0.06
N PRO A 137 -24.34 15.77 0.16
CA PRO A 137 -23.72 14.56 0.71
C PRO A 137 -22.40 14.18 0.01
N SER A 138 -22.28 14.51 -1.27
CA SER A 138 -21.06 14.28 -2.06
C SER A 138 -19.86 15.13 -1.61
N ARG A 139 -20.09 16.25 -0.93
CA ARG A 139 -19.03 17.16 -0.44
C ARG A 139 -18.82 17.09 1.06
N SER A 140 -19.78 16.57 1.83
CA SER A 140 -19.65 16.45 3.29
C SER A 140 -18.45 15.56 3.67
N ALA A 141 -18.17 14.51 2.90
CA ALA A 141 -16.99 13.65 3.06
C ALA A 141 -15.65 14.40 3.02
N SER A 142 -15.56 15.46 2.20
CA SER A 142 -14.32 16.20 2.00
C SER A 142 -13.84 16.88 3.28
N ILE A 143 -14.75 17.26 4.19
CA ILE A 143 -14.36 17.87 5.47
C ILE A 143 -13.60 16.87 6.35
N THR A 144 -13.99 15.59 6.30
CA THR A 144 -13.32 14.54 7.04
C THR A 144 -11.92 14.29 6.50
N PHE A 145 -11.79 14.14 5.18
CA PHE A 145 -10.49 13.93 4.55
C PHE A 145 -9.58 15.15 4.73
N PHE A 146 -10.12 16.37 4.74
CA PHE A 146 -9.33 17.56 5.03
C PHE A 146 -8.61 17.45 6.38
N PHE A 147 -9.35 17.16 7.47
CA PHE A 147 -8.72 17.02 8.79
C PHE A 147 -7.81 15.80 8.87
N ALA A 148 -8.25 14.65 8.37
CA ALA A 148 -7.47 13.42 8.41
C ALA A 148 -6.14 13.57 7.65
N ILE A 149 -6.16 14.18 6.46
CA ILE A 149 -4.98 14.31 5.60
C ILE A 149 -4.07 15.46 6.02
N THR A 150 -4.55 16.52 6.70
CA THR A 150 -3.73 17.68 7.08
C THR A 150 -2.78 17.38 8.24
N ILE A 151 -3.10 16.42 9.10
CA ILE A 151 -2.25 16.04 10.25
C ILE A 151 -1.19 15.00 9.83
N CYS A 152 -1.53 14.09 8.93
CA CYS A 152 -0.61 13.09 8.37
C CYS A 152 0.68 13.58 7.67
N PRO A 153 0.80 14.78 7.07
CA PRO A 153 2.00 15.21 6.35
C PRO A 153 3.10 15.61 7.33
N ILE A 154 2.77 15.93 8.59
CA ILE A 154 3.72 16.39 9.61
C ILE A 154 4.90 15.41 9.74
N PRO A 155 4.73 14.12 10.08
CA PRO A 155 5.85 13.18 10.14
C PRO A 155 6.52 12.95 8.79
N ASN A 156 5.75 12.96 7.70
CA ASN A 156 6.25 12.75 6.33
C ASN A 156 7.09 13.91 5.80
N ILE A 157 6.98 15.10 6.38
CA ILE A 157 7.82 16.26 6.09
C ILE A 157 8.99 16.31 7.07
N LEU A 158 8.72 16.14 8.37
CA LEU A 158 9.73 16.31 9.42
C LEU A 158 10.84 15.26 9.36
N ILE A 159 10.52 13.98 9.16
CA ILE A 159 11.52 12.90 9.16
C ILE A 159 12.48 13.02 7.95
N PRO A 160 12.00 13.20 6.71
CA PRO A 160 12.90 13.43 5.57
C PRO A 160 13.66 14.75 5.70
N ALA A 161 13.03 15.83 6.16
CA ALA A 161 13.73 17.11 6.37
C ALA A 161 14.87 16.96 7.38
N TYR A 162 14.63 16.29 8.51
CA TYR A 162 15.65 15.97 9.50
C TYR A 162 16.80 15.14 8.90
N THR A 163 16.46 14.08 8.14
CA THR A 163 17.45 13.19 7.52
C THR A 163 18.29 13.90 6.46
N LEU A 164 17.65 14.72 5.61
CA LEU A 164 18.31 15.51 4.57
C LEU A 164 19.21 16.59 5.15
N ASN A 165 18.79 17.19 6.27
CA ASN A 165 19.60 18.16 7.00
C ASN A 165 20.84 17.48 7.60
N LYS A 166 20.67 16.31 8.24
CA LYS A 166 21.79 15.52 8.79
C LYS A 166 22.78 15.08 7.70
N SER A 167 22.29 14.71 6.53
CA SER A 167 23.13 14.34 5.38
C SER A 167 23.71 15.55 4.62
N LYS A 168 23.43 16.80 5.05
CA LYS A 168 23.82 18.05 4.38
C LYS A 168 23.35 18.17 2.92
N LYS A 169 22.39 17.35 2.49
CA LYS A 169 21.84 17.33 1.13
C LYS A 169 20.64 18.27 0.95
N LEU A 170 20.13 18.84 2.04
CA LEU A 170 18.98 19.77 2.01
C LEU A 170 19.19 20.94 1.03
N HIS A 171 20.40 21.51 0.99
CA HIS A 171 20.71 22.64 0.11
C HIS A 171 20.51 22.32 -1.37
N LEU A 172 20.67 21.04 -1.78
CA LEU A 172 20.51 20.61 -3.18
C LEU A 172 19.08 20.81 -3.69
N LEU A 173 18.07 20.75 -2.81
CA LEU A 173 16.68 21.07 -3.16
C LEU A 173 16.51 22.53 -3.60
N TYR A 174 17.40 23.43 -3.16
CA TYR A 174 17.31 24.87 -3.45
C TYR A 174 18.36 25.35 -4.45
N THR A 175 19.48 24.64 -4.60
CA THR A 175 20.57 25.02 -5.51
C THR A 175 20.53 24.31 -6.85
N SER A 176 20.08 23.04 -6.91
CA SER A 176 20.10 22.26 -8.15
C SER A 176 18.75 22.32 -8.90
N PRO A 177 18.71 22.79 -10.16
CA PRO A 177 17.49 22.80 -10.97
C PRO A 177 16.91 21.40 -11.19
N SER A 178 17.78 20.39 -11.36
CA SER A 178 17.37 18.99 -11.55
C SER A 178 16.70 18.40 -10.31
N ALA A 179 17.24 18.72 -9.12
CA ALA A 179 16.65 18.29 -7.85
C ALA A 179 15.28 18.94 -7.61
N LYS A 180 15.12 20.23 -7.95
CA LYS A 180 13.82 20.94 -7.87
C LYS A 180 12.77 20.30 -8.77
N ILE A 181 13.12 20.05 -10.03
CA ILE A 181 12.21 19.44 -11.00
C ILE A 181 11.83 18.03 -10.56
N SER A 182 12.79 17.25 -10.06
CA SER A 182 12.53 15.89 -9.56
C SER A 182 11.65 15.90 -8.32
N ALA A 183 11.87 16.82 -7.38
CA ALA A 183 11.04 16.98 -6.19
C ALA A 183 9.62 17.41 -6.56
N LEU A 184 9.47 18.39 -7.47
CA LEU A 184 8.17 18.87 -7.93
C LEU A 184 7.40 17.75 -8.66
N LYS A 185 8.07 17.01 -9.55
CA LYS A 185 7.48 15.84 -10.23
C LYS A 185 7.02 14.78 -9.23
N CYS A 186 7.84 14.45 -8.23
CA CYS A 186 7.47 13.48 -7.21
C CYS A 186 6.25 13.96 -6.40
N LEU A 187 6.23 15.22 -6.00
CA LEU A 187 5.10 15.82 -5.27
C LEU A 187 3.81 15.79 -6.08
N THR A 188 3.83 16.18 -7.36
CA THR A 188 2.61 16.22 -8.18
C THR A 188 2.12 14.83 -8.55
N ILE A 189 3.02 13.92 -8.94
CA ILE A 189 2.67 12.55 -9.34
C ILE A 189 2.14 11.73 -8.16
N MET A 190 2.58 12.00 -6.93
CA MET A 190 2.09 11.29 -5.74
C MET A 190 0.85 11.96 -5.14
N SER A 191 0.84 13.30 -5.01
CA SER A 191 -0.24 14.00 -4.30
C SER A 191 -1.55 14.04 -5.08
N ILE A 192 -1.50 14.26 -6.39
CA ILE A 192 -2.72 14.41 -7.20
C ILE A 192 -3.53 13.11 -7.20
N PRO A 193 -2.98 11.94 -7.57
CA PRO A 193 -3.74 10.69 -7.54
C PRO A 193 -4.25 10.34 -6.13
N TRP A 194 -3.45 10.60 -5.09
CA TRP A 194 -3.82 10.31 -3.71
C TRP A 194 -5.04 11.11 -3.24
N VAL A 195 -5.06 12.41 -3.52
CA VAL A 195 -6.18 13.30 -3.18
C VAL A 195 -7.41 12.94 -4.01
N ILE A 196 -7.25 12.73 -5.32
CA ILE A 196 -8.35 12.34 -6.21
C ILE A 196 -8.99 11.03 -5.74
N GLN A 197 -8.17 10.01 -5.44
CA GLN A 197 -8.65 8.72 -4.94
C GLN A 197 -9.45 8.87 -3.64
N SER A 198 -8.98 9.70 -2.70
CA SER A 198 -9.66 9.93 -1.42
C SER A 198 -11.03 10.60 -1.61
N HIS A 199 -11.13 11.59 -2.51
CA HIS A 199 -12.40 12.23 -2.84
C HIS A 199 -13.36 11.30 -3.59
N LEU A 200 -12.85 10.52 -4.55
CA LEU A 200 -13.66 9.54 -5.28
C LEU A 200 -14.23 8.49 -4.33
N TYR A 201 -13.45 8.02 -3.36
CA TYR A 201 -13.95 7.14 -2.30
C TYR A 201 -15.04 7.82 -1.46
N GLY A 202 -14.78 9.04 -0.97
CA GLY A 202 -15.77 9.78 -0.17
C GLY A 202 -17.09 10.01 -0.91
N LEU A 203 -17.03 10.34 -2.20
CA LEU A 203 -18.20 10.50 -3.07
C LEU A 203 -18.92 9.17 -3.30
N SER A 204 -18.18 8.10 -3.56
CA SER A 204 -18.77 6.78 -3.84
C SER A 204 -19.46 6.20 -2.60
N ALA A 205 -18.81 6.29 -1.44
CA ALA A 205 -19.33 5.79 -0.17
C ALA A 205 -20.58 6.55 0.30
N ASN A 206 -20.69 7.85 0.03
CA ASN A 206 -21.83 8.66 0.49
C ASN A 206 -22.97 8.81 -0.51
N SER A 207 -22.72 8.64 -1.81
CA SER A 207 -23.70 9.00 -2.84
C SER A 207 -24.01 7.90 -3.83
N LEU A 208 -23.15 6.89 -3.99
CA LEU A 208 -23.32 5.85 -5.02
C LEU A 208 -23.65 4.47 -4.45
N LEU A 209 -23.10 4.12 -3.29
CA LEU A 209 -23.14 2.76 -2.74
C LEU A 209 -24.23 2.54 -1.66
N GLY A 210 -25.07 3.53 -1.40
CA GLY A 210 -26.17 3.43 -0.44
C GLY A 210 -25.70 3.26 1.02
N GLU A 211 -26.52 2.60 1.83
CA GLU A 211 -26.36 2.49 3.30
C GLU A 211 -25.08 1.77 3.75
N TYR A 212 -24.55 0.87 2.91
CA TYR A 212 -23.34 0.08 3.17
C TYR A 212 -22.12 0.63 2.43
N GLY A 213 -22.19 1.86 1.91
CA GLY A 213 -21.17 2.41 1.04
C GLY A 213 -19.79 2.56 1.67
N ASP A 214 -19.72 2.73 2.99
CA ASP A 214 -18.47 2.77 3.75
C ASP A 214 -17.86 1.37 3.95
N ALA A 215 -18.69 0.35 4.17
CA ALA A 215 -18.28 -1.04 4.33
C ALA A 215 -17.83 -1.69 3.01
N ILE A 216 -18.41 -1.30 1.87
CA ILE A 216 -18.08 -1.87 0.55
C ILE A 216 -17.03 -1.01 -0.17
N GLY A 217 -17.16 0.32 -0.12
CA GLY A 217 -16.29 1.23 -0.85
C GLY A 217 -14.83 1.11 -0.42
N TRP A 218 -14.58 0.91 0.87
CA TRP A 218 -13.24 0.78 1.42
C TRP A 218 -12.48 -0.48 0.94
N PRO A 219 -13.01 -1.71 1.10
CA PRO A 219 -12.33 -2.90 0.57
C PRO A 219 -12.17 -2.85 -0.95
N VAL A 220 -13.16 -2.31 -1.68
CA VAL A 220 -13.05 -2.13 -3.14
C VAL A 220 -11.87 -1.22 -3.50
N LEU A 221 -11.75 -0.08 -2.81
CA LEU A 221 -10.65 0.86 -2.98
C LEU A 221 -9.29 0.18 -2.74
N ILE A 222 -9.14 -0.45 -1.57
CA ILE A 222 -7.85 -0.98 -1.12
C ILE A 222 -7.43 -2.20 -1.94
N VAL A 223 -8.36 -3.10 -2.30
CA VAL A 223 -8.04 -4.25 -3.16
C VAL A 223 -7.65 -3.79 -4.56
N THR A 224 -8.34 -2.78 -5.12
CA THR A 224 -7.99 -2.22 -6.43
C THR A 224 -6.61 -1.58 -6.41
N THR A 225 -6.30 -0.78 -5.38
CA THR A 225 -4.97 -0.20 -5.20
C THR A 225 -3.90 -1.28 -5.05
N ASN A 226 -4.18 -2.34 -4.30
CA ASN A 226 -3.25 -3.46 -4.11
C ASN A 226 -2.95 -4.19 -5.44
N VAL A 227 -3.99 -4.56 -6.19
CA VAL A 227 -3.84 -5.22 -7.50
C VAL A 227 -3.05 -4.33 -8.46
N THR A 228 -3.38 -3.03 -8.52
CA THR A 228 -2.66 -2.06 -9.35
C THR A 228 -1.19 -1.98 -8.95
N GLY A 229 -0.89 -1.91 -7.65
CA GLY A 229 0.47 -1.89 -7.12
C GLY A 229 1.27 -3.15 -7.47
N LEU A 230 0.66 -4.33 -7.39
CA LEU A 230 1.29 -5.60 -7.77
C LEU A 230 1.58 -5.67 -9.27
N VAL A 231 0.63 -5.25 -10.11
CA VAL A 231 0.79 -5.26 -11.57
C VAL A 231 1.88 -4.29 -12.01
N LEU A 232 1.88 -3.06 -11.49
CA LEU A 232 2.90 -2.06 -11.80
C LEU A 232 4.27 -2.48 -11.26
N GLY A 233 4.34 -3.03 -10.04
CA GLY A 233 5.56 -3.58 -9.46
C GLY A 233 6.17 -4.68 -10.32
N TRP A 234 5.33 -5.53 -10.89
CA TRP A 234 5.78 -6.60 -11.77
C TRP A 234 6.18 -6.13 -13.17
N LYS A 235 5.32 -5.37 -13.86
CA LYS A 235 5.52 -5.06 -15.29
C LYS A 235 6.30 -3.79 -15.56
N VAL A 236 6.30 -2.82 -14.65
CA VAL A 236 6.92 -1.51 -14.86
C VAL A 236 8.22 -1.36 -14.08
N LEU A 237 8.22 -1.79 -12.82
CA LEU A 237 9.40 -1.66 -11.94
C LEU A 237 10.36 -2.84 -12.01
N GLY A 238 9.98 -3.93 -12.68
CA GLY A 238 10.82 -5.12 -12.84
C GLY A 238 11.14 -5.83 -11.50
N GLU A 239 10.32 -5.64 -10.46
CA GLU A 239 10.61 -6.15 -9.10
C GLU A 239 10.77 -7.69 -9.03
N TRP A 240 10.33 -8.40 -10.07
CA TRP A 240 10.28 -9.87 -10.13
C TRP A 240 11.12 -10.48 -11.25
N GLU A 241 11.90 -9.69 -11.99
CA GLU A 241 12.71 -10.21 -13.10
C GLU A 241 13.77 -11.21 -12.63
N LYS A 242 14.29 -11.03 -11.41
CA LYS A 242 15.28 -11.93 -10.80
C LYS A 242 14.68 -13.11 -10.03
N ALA A 243 13.36 -13.16 -9.86
CA ALA A 243 12.70 -14.20 -9.07
C ALA A 243 12.47 -15.47 -9.91
N LYS A 244 12.51 -16.65 -9.27
CA LYS A 244 12.21 -17.90 -9.98
C LYS A 244 10.74 -17.95 -10.43
N GLU A 245 10.47 -18.68 -11.51
CA GLU A 245 9.12 -18.85 -12.04
C GLU A 245 8.12 -19.40 -11.01
N GLU A 246 8.59 -20.23 -10.07
CA GLU A 246 7.77 -20.70 -8.95
C GLU A 246 7.26 -19.57 -8.06
N THR A 247 8.13 -18.62 -7.75
CA THR A 247 7.83 -17.47 -6.90
C THR A 247 6.85 -16.54 -7.61
N VAL A 248 7.03 -16.32 -8.91
CA VAL A 248 6.11 -15.53 -9.74
C VAL A 248 4.71 -16.18 -9.79
N ARG A 249 4.61 -17.51 -9.86
CA ARG A 249 3.31 -18.22 -9.80
C ARG A 249 2.53 -17.92 -8.51
N TRP A 250 3.20 -17.74 -7.37
CA TRP A 250 2.53 -17.35 -6.12
C TRP A 250 2.01 -15.92 -6.16
N VAL A 251 2.73 -15.00 -6.79
CA VAL A 251 2.26 -13.62 -7.01
C VAL A 251 1.02 -13.61 -7.89
N ILE A 252 1.02 -14.35 -9.00
CA ILE A 252 -0.15 -14.47 -9.90
C ILE A 252 -1.35 -15.04 -9.15
N ARG A 253 -1.16 -16.10 -8.34
CA ARG A 253 -2.22 -16.68 -7.50
C ARG A 253 -2.78 -15.66 -6.51
N SER A 254 -1.92 -14.86 -5.88
CA SER A 254 -2.34 -13.79 -4.98
C SER A 254 -3.20 -12.75 -5.71
N ILE A 255 -2.76 -12.29 -6.89
CA ILE A 255 -3.54 -11.33 -7.69
C ILE A 255 -4.91 -11.92 -8.06
N GLY A 256 -4.95 -13.18 -8.52
CA GLY A 256 -6.20 -13.87 -8.86
C GLY A 256 -7.16 -13.95 -7.67
N LEU A 257 -6.67 -14.37 -6.50
CA LEU A 257 -7.47 -14.42 -5.27
C LEU A 257 -7.96 -13.03 -4.84
N SER A 258 -7.14 -11.98 -4.96
CA SER A 258 -7.56 -10.61 -4.66
C SER A 258 -8.68 -10.14 -5.59
N VAL A 259 -8.62 -10.45 -6.89
CA VAL A 259 -9.68 -10.09 -7.85
C VAL A 259 -10.97 -10.86 -7.55
N VAL A 260 -10.89 -12.15 -7.21
CA VAL A 260 -12.06 -12.93 -6.79
C VAL A 260 -12.67 -12.38 -5.50
N GLY A 261 -11.85 -12.08 -4.49
CA GLY A 261 -12.31 -11.46 -3.25
C GLY A 261 -12.99 -10.11 -3.50
N LEU A 262 -12.41 -9.27 -4.36
CA LEU A 262 -13.02 -8.01 -4.80
C LEU A 262 -14.40 -8.24 -5.43
N GLY A 263 -14.52 -9.23 -6.32
CA GLY A 263 -15.79 -9.58 -6.96
C GLY A 263 -16.85 -9.99 -5.95
N ILE A 264 -16.49 -10.81 -4.95
CA ILE A 264 -17.40 -11.26 -3.90
C ILE A 264 -17.85 -10.09 -3.02
N VAL A 265 -16.92 -9.25 -2.56
CA VAL A 265 -17.25 -8.07 -1.74
C VAL A 265 -18.13 -7.09 -2.52
N SER A 266 -17.82 -6.88 -3.80
CA SER A 266 -18.61 -6.00 -4.67
C SER A 266 -20.02 -6.56 -4.88
N ALA A 267 -20.15 -7.87 -5.13
CA ALA A 267 -21.44 -8.53 -5.28
C ALA A 267 -22.26 -8.51 -3.98
N GLY A 268 -21.60 -8.70 -2.83
CA GLY A 268 -22.22 -8.61 -1.51
C GLY A 268 -22.84 -7.25 -1.22
N GLY A 269 -22.44 -6.19 -1.94
CA GLY A 269 -23.06 -4.88 -1.85
C GLY A 269 -24.41 -4.73 -2.57
N PHE A 270 -24.78 -5.68 -3.42
CA PHE A 270 -26.01 -5.64 -4.23
C PHE A 270 -27.02 -6.74 -3.88
N VAL A 271 -26.65 -7.71 -3.04
CA VAL A 271 -27.49 -8.84 -2.57
C VAL A 271 -28.28 -8.44 -1.35
#